data_AF-A0A8T3X7Y5-F1
#
_entry.id   AF-A0A8T3X7Y5-F1
#
_cell.length_a   1.000
_cell.length_b   1.000
_cell.length_c   1.000
_cell.angle_alpha   90.00
_cell.angle_beta   90.00
_cell.angle_gamma   90.00
#
_symmetry.space_group_name_H-M   'P 1'
#
loop_
_entity.id
_entity.type
_entity.pdbx_description
1 polymer ?
#
loop_
_entity_poly.entity_id
_entity_poly.type
_entity_poly.pdbx_seq_one_letter_code
_entity_poly.pdbx_strand_id
1 'polypeptide(L)' 'MNDLPQCCGKEMNVRMETIKFLEIQCGKCGDVVYVKKAAKIRPELLDD' A
#
# COMPACT_ATOMS: atom_id res chain seq x y z
N MET A 1 -1.57 -1.49 11.39
CA MET A 1 -1.73 -0.16 10.79
C MET A 1 -0.98 -0.20 9.47
N ASN A 2 -1.61 0.15 8.36
CA ASN A 2 -0.91 0.31 7.07
C ASN A 2 -0.53 1.79 6.97
N ASP A 3 0.58 2.18 7.59
CA ASP A 3 1.11 3.52 7.46
C ASP A 3 1.57 3.75 6.01
N LEU A 4 0.97 4.73 5.35
CA LEU A 4 1.33 5.12 4.00
C LEU A 4 2.74 5.76 4.03
N PRO A 5 3.60 5.47 3.03
CA PRO A 5 4.92 6.07 2.97
C PRO A 5 4.81 7.60 2.87
N GLN A 6 5.72 8.26 3.56
CA GLN A 6 5.87 9.71 3.50
C GLN A 6 6.97 10.07 2.51
N CYS A 7 6.71 11.06 1.66
CA CYS A 7 7.70 11.62 0.75
C CYS A 7 7.59 13.15 0.78
N CYS A 8 8.73 13.82 0.78
CA CYS A 8 8.84 15.28 0.92
C CYS A 8 8.21 15.87 2.20
N GLY A 9 8.17 15.09 3.30
CA GLY A 9 7.59 15.53 4.58
C GLY A 9 6.07 15.59 4.59
N LYS A 10 5.41 14.95 3.61
CA LYS A 10 3.95 14.78 3.56
C LYS A 10 3.62 13.32 3.25
N GLU A 11 2.44 12.89 3.67
CA GLU A 11 1.90 11.60 3.23
C GLU A 11 1.72 11.60 1.70
N MET A 12 2.10 10.49 1.08
CA MET A 12 1.92 10.31 -0.35
C MET A 12 0.47 9.90 -0.67
N ASN A 13 0.04 10.11 -1.91
CA ASN A 13 -1.33 9.83 -2.34
C ASN A 13 -1.43 8.48 -3.04
N VAL A 14 -2.41 7.67 -2.70
CA VAL A 14 -2.68 6.40 -3.41
C VAL A 14 -3.26 6.73 -4.78
N ARG A 15 -2.58 6.30 -5.85
CA ARG A 15 -3.06 6.44 -7.23
C ARG A 15 -3.84 5.24 -7.70
N MET A 16 -3.35 4.05 -7.38
CA MET A 16 -3.97 2.80 -7.80
C MET A 16 -3.85 1.77 -6.69
N GLU A 17 -4.95 1.07 -6.41
CA GLU A 17 -4.98 0.00 -5.43
C GLU A 17 -5.36 -1.31 -6.14
N THR A 18 -4.52 -2.33 -5.97
CA THR A 18 -4.79 -3.69 -6.43
C THR A 18 -4.83 -4.66 -5.25
N ILE A 19 -5.22 -5.91 -5.52
CA ILE A 19 -5.26 -6.99 -4.53
C ILE A 19 -3.88 -7.22 -3.90
N LYS A 20 -2.80 -7.05 -4.66
CA LYS A 20 -1.42 -7.39 -4.25
C LYS A 20 -0.59 -6.18 -3.87
N PHE A 21 -0.87 -5.01 -4.42
CA PHE A 21 -0.04 -3.82 -4.25
C PHE A 21 -0.84 -2.52 -4.31
N LEU A 22 -0.30 -1.50 -3.65
CA LEU A 22 -0.71 -0.09 -3.71
C LEU A 22 0.35 0.67 -4.51
N GLU A 23 -0.08 1.38 -5.55
CA GLU A 23 0.73 2.40 -6.21
C GLU A 23 0.46 3.75 -5.54
N ILE A 24 1.52 4.39 -5.07
CA ILE A 24 1.44 5.61 -4.27
C ILE A 24 2.37 6.65 -4.90
N GLN A 25 1.83 7.83 -5.20
CA GLN A 25 2.57 8.93 -5.82
C GLN A 25 2.72 10.12 -4.86
N CYS A 26 3.92 10.71 -4.81
CA CYS A 26 4.14 11.99 -4.16
C CYS A 26 3.61 13.12 -5.05
N GLY A 27 2.65 13.89 -4.55
CA GLY A 27 2.11 15.05 -5.26
C GLY A 27 3.08 16.24 -5.37
N LYS A 28 4.25 16.19 -4.71
CA LYS A 28 5.24 17.27 -4.72
C LYS A 28 6.39 17.03 -5.71
N CYS A 29 7.08 15.90 -5.60
CA CYS A 29 8.20 15.55 -6.48
C CYS A 29 7.80 14.65 -7.66
N GLY A 30 6.59 14.09 -7.65
CA GLY A 30 6.11 13.17 -8.69
C GLY A 30 6.59 11.73 -8.53
N ASP A 31 7.39 11.43 -7.50
CA ASP A 31 7.95 10.11 -7.22
C ASP A 31 6.86 9.06 -6.96
N VAL A 32 7.08 7.82 -7.38
CA VAL A 32 6.09 6.73 -7.33
C VAL A 32 6.70 5.52 -6.65
N VAL A 33 5.98 5.00 -5.64
CA VAL A 33 6.39 3.81 -4.88
C VAL A 33 5.28 2.76 -4.88
N TYR A 34 5.69 1.50 -4.84
CA TYR A 34 4.80 0.34 -4.85
C TYR A 34 4.86 -0.37 -3.50
N VAL A 35 3.77 -0.35 -2.74
CA VAL A 35 3.68 -1.03 -1.44
C VAL A 35 2.95 -2.35 -1.63
N LYS A 36 3.62 -3.47 -1.36
CA LYS A 36 2.95 -4.79 -1.35
C LYS A 36 1.96 -4.82 -0.20
N LYS A 37 0.68 -5.03 -0.51
CA LYS A 37 -0.31 -5.39 0.51
C LYS A 37 0.09 -6.77 1.02
N ALA A 38 0.46 -6.87 2.29
CA ALA A 38 0.63 -8.16 2.92
C ALA A 38 -0.71 -8.89 2.79
N ALA A 39 -0.79 -9.80 1.82
CA ALA A 39 -1.92 -10.69 1.69
C ALA A 39 -1.95 -11.48 3.00
N LYS A 40 -2.89 -11.15 3.89
CA LYS A 40 -3.22 -12.02 5.01
C LYS A 40 -3.87 -13.27 4.41
N ILE A 41 -3.07 -14.13 3.79
CA ILE A 41 -3.41 -15.51 3.59
C ILE A 41 -3.14 -16.16 4.95
N ARG A 42 -3.99 -15.86 5.93
CA ARG A 42 -4.23 -16.87 6.95
C ARG A 42 -5.28 -17.75 6.28
N PRO A 43 -4.96 -18.97 5.83
CA PRO A 43 -6.01 -19.94 5.61
C PRO A 43 -6.72 -20.04 6.96
N GLU A 44 -7.93 -19.52 7.04
CA GLU A 44 -8.83 -19.87 8.12
C GLU A 44 -9.00 -21.37 7.99
N LEU A 45 -8.52 -22.12 8.99
CA LEU A 45 -8.87 -23.53 9.13
C LEU A 45 -10.41 -23.55 9.14
N LEU A 46 -11.01 -24.10 8.09
CA LEU A 46 -12.41 -24.51 8.16
C LEU A 46 -12.44 -25.56 9.27
N ASP A 47 -12.99 -25.20 10.43
CA ASP A 47 -13.37 -26.17 11.44
C ASP A 47 -14.33 -27.18 10.79
N ASP A 48 -14.00 -28.46 10.96
CA ASP A 48 -14.71 -29.64 10.44
C ASP A 48 -16.14 -29.75 11.02
#